data_AF-A0AA35VSY9-F1
#
_entry.id   AF-A0AA35VSY9-F1
#
_cell.length_a   1.000
_cell.length_b   1.000
_cell.length_c   1.000
_cell.angle_alpha   90.00
_cell.angle_beta   90.00
_cell.angle_gamma   90.00
#
_symmetry.space_group_name_H-M   'P 1'
#
loop_
_entity.id
_entity.type
_entity.pdbx_description
1 polymer ?
#
loop_
_entity_poly.entity_id
_entity_poly.type
_entity_poly.pdbx_seq_one_letter_code
_entity_poly.pdbx_strand_id
1 'polypeptide(L)'
;MADDIIGMDDMMAIYEVTDLFGIDRESISVPLDKEGMGGAATLDDGTLEIRAPAEAPTRDWLPTLSKTLEGLGFEASPDDEWDS
;
A
#
# COMPACT_ATOMS: atom_id res chain seq x y z
N MET A 1 -23.22 -7.28 -4.42
CA MET A 1 -22.25 -6.79 -5.41
C MET A 1 -21.16 -6.20 -4.57
N ALA A 2 -20.04 -6.91 -4.43
CA ALA A 2 -18.91 -6.37 -3.69
C ALA A 2 -18.48 -5.11 -4.45
N ASP A 3 -18.26 -4.02 -3.73
CA ASP A 3 -17.85 -2.76 -4.31
C ASP A 3 -16.42 -2.96 -4.85
N ASP A 4 -16.33 -3.35 -6.12
CA ASP A 4 -15.09 -3.68 -6.85
C ASP A 4 -14.21 -2.44 -7.06
N ILE A 5 -14.67 -1.27 -6.58
CA ILE A 5 -14.03 0.02 -6.73
C ILE A 5 -13.42 0.44 -5.39
N ILE A 6 -12.18 0.91 -5.41
CA ILE A 6 -11.56 1.52 -4.22
C ILE A 6 -12.30 2.80 -3.83
N GLY A 7 -12.64 2.90 -2.55
CA GLY A 7 -13.16 4.13 -1.97
C GLY A 7 -12.05 5.13 -1.69
N MET A 8 -12.45 6.34 -1.32
CA MET A 8 -11.50 7.37 -0.86
C MET A 8 -10.79 6.97 0.44
N ASP A 9 -11.46 6.22 1.32
CA ASP A 9 -10.88 5.68 2.56
C ASP A 9 -9.81 4.61 2.25
N ASP A 10 -10.07 3.73 1.28
CA ASP A 10 -9.12 2.71 0.84
C ASP A 10 -7.83 3.36 0.31
N MET A 11 -7.98 4.37 -0.54
CA MET A 11 -6.85 5.12 -1.10
C MET A 11 -6.08 5.87 0.00
N MET A 12 -6.77 6.50 0.96
CA MET A 12 -6.12 7.17 2.09
C MET A 12 -5.33 6.18 2.94
N ALA A 13 -5.90 5.02 3.26
CA ALA A 13 -5.28 3.97 4.05
C ALA A 13 -4.01 3.41 3.40
N ILE A 14 -4.01 3.23 2.07
CA ILE A 14 -2.82 2.83 1.32
C ILE A 14 -1.73 3.90 1.44
N TYR A 15 -2.10 5.18 1.25
CA TYR A 15 -1.13 6.27 1.37
C TYR A 15 -0.55 6.40 2.77
N GLU A 16 -1.35 6.21 3.83
CA GLU A 16 -0.85 6.21 5.21
C GLU A 16 0.27 5.18 5.39
N VAL A 17 0.12 3.97 4.84
CA VAL A 17 1.18 2.95 4.92
C VAL A 17 2.39 3.40 4.14
N THR A 18 2.24 3.81 2.88
CA THR A 18 3.39 4.12 2.02
C THR A 18 4.19 5.33 2.51
N ASP A 19 3.52 6.29 3.18
CA ASP A 19 4.13 7.45 3.84
C ASP A 19 5.09 7.00 4.96
N LEU A 20 4.75 5.95 5.72
CA LEU A 20 5.63 5.37 6.74
C LEU A 20 6.91 4.76 6.16
N PHE A 21 6.88 4.32 4.91
CA PHE A 21 8.06 3.82 4.19
C PHE A 21 8.82 4.95 3.46
N GLY A 22 8.41 6.20 3.62
CA GLY A 22 9.00 7.35 2.93
C GLY A 22 8.82 7.29 1.41
N ILE A 23 7.79 6.58 0.93
CA ILE A 23 7.54 6.41 -0.51
C ILE A 23 6.73 7.60 -1.00
N ASP A 24 7.28 8.33 -1.97
CA ASP A 24 6.58 9.44 -2.61
C ASP A 24 5.32 8.99 -3.32
N ARG A 25 4.21 9.72 -3.11
CA ARG A 25 2.90 9.40 -3.70
C ARG A 25 2.88 9.46 -5.22
N GLU A 26 3.80 10.20 -5.83
CA GLU A 26 3.98 10.24 -7.28
C GLU A 26 4.63 8.98 -7.85
N SER A 27 5.36 8.23 -7.01
CA SER A 27 5.96 6.94 -7.38
C SER A 27 5.00 5.76 -7.15
N ILE A 28 3.74 6.02 -6.78
CA ILE A 28 2.75 5.01 -6.45
C ILE A 28 1.60 5.07 -7.46
N SER A 29 1.18 3.89 -7.95
CA SER A 29 0.00 3.73 -8.77
C SER A 29 -1.01 2.86 -8.03
N VAL A 30 -2.21 3.39 -7.78
CA VAL A 30 -3.30 2.65 -7.13
C VAL A 30 -4.45 2.49 -8.13
N PRO A 31 -4.59 1.32 -8.78
CA PRO A 31 -5.71 1.04 -9.66
C PRO A 31 -7.04 1.15 -8.92
N LEU A 32 -8.07 1.68 -9.58
CA LEU A 32 -9.41 1.79 -8.98
C LEU A 32 -10.07 0.44 -8.73
N ASP A 33 -9.59 -0.61 -9.40
CA ASP A 33 -10.11 -1.97 -9.36
C ASP A 33 -9.53 -2.73 -8.17
N LYS A 34 -10.38 -3.45 -7.43
CA LYS A 34 -9.95 -4.32 -6.33
C LYS A 34 -9.63 -5.71 -6.87
N GLU A 35 -8.54 -6.30 -6.39
CA GLU A 35 -8.08 -7.59 -6.90
C GLU A 35 -7.95 -8.60 -5.76
N GLY A 36 -8.73 -9.69 -5.78
CA GLY A 36 -8.57 -10.87 -4.90
C GLY A 36 -8.10 -10.56 -3.48
N MET A 37 -6.87 -11.01 -3.16
CA MET A 37 -6.20 -10.82 -1.86
C MET A 37 -5.44 -9.49 -1.72
N GLY A 38 -5.44 -8.65 -2.75
CA GLY A 38 -4.62 -7.44 -2.88
C GLY A 38 -3.15 -7.77 -3.17
N GLY A 39 -2.36 -6.75 -3.49
CA GLY A 39 -0.93 -6.92 -3.72
C GLY A 39 -0.17 -5.61 -3.94
N ALA A 40 1.14 -5.68 -3.84
CA ALA A 40 2.03 -4.58 -4.22
C ALA A 40 3.22 -5.12 -5.01
N ALA A 41 3.60 -4.41 -6.07
CA ALA A 41 4.73 -4.78 -6.92
C ALA A 41 5.39 -3.54 -7.52
N THR A 42 6.71 -3.57 -7.66
CA THR A 42 7.46 -2.57 -8.41
C THR A 42 7.43 -2.91 -9.90
N LEU A 43 7.04 -1.94 -10.73
CA LEU A 43 7.04 -2.05 -12.18
C LEU A 43 8.45 -1.80 -12.74
N ASP A 44 8.67 -2.14 -14.02
CA ASP A 44 9.96 -1.94 -14.71
C ASP A 44 10.43 -0.48 -14.77
N ASP A 45 9.49 0.46 -14.64
CA ASP A 45 9.72 1.92 -14.60
C ASP A 45 10.10 2.43 -13.19
N GLY A 46 10.05 1.57 -12.17
CA GLY A 46 10.31 1.93 -10.77
C GLY A 46 9.07 2.40 -10.00
N THR A 47 7.93 2.56 -10.68
CA THR A 47 6.63 2.85 -10.05
C THR A 47 6.17 1.66 -9.20
N LEU A 48 5.71 1.93 -7.97
CA LEU A 48 5.09 0.95 -7.08
C LEU A 48 3.59 0.86 -7.35
N GLU A 49 3.14 -0.24 -7.95
CA GLU A 49 1.71 -0.52 -8.11
C GLU A 49 1.17 -1.19 -6.84
N ILE A 50 0.05 -0.67 -6.31
CA ILE A 50 -0.63 -1.20 -5.12
C ILE A 50 -2.09 -1.47 -5.47
N ARG A 51 -2.51 -2.74 -5.39
CA ARG A 51 -3.89 -3.18 -5.62
C ARG A 51 -4.57 -3.50 -4.30
N ALA A 52 -5.71 -2.86 -4.06
CA ALA A 52 -6.51 -3.11 -2.87
C ALA A 52 -7.18 -4.50 -2.92
N PRO A 53 -7.38 -5.16 -1.77
CA PRO A 53 -8.05 -6.46 -1.71
C PRO A 53 -9.54 -6.35 -2.00
N ALA A 54 -10.07 -7.30 -2.76
CA ALA A 54 -11.52 -7.48 -2.97
C ALA A 54 -12.15 -8.38 -1.90
N GLU A 55 -11.37 -9.32 -1.34
CA GLU A 55 -11.84 -10.34 -0.40
C GLU A 55 -11.87 -9.87 1.06
N ALA A 56 -11.25 -8.72 1.36
CA ALA A 56 -11.14 -8.18 2.72
C ALA A 56 -11.17 -6.63 2.71
N PRO A 57 -11.49 -5.98 3.84
CA PRO A 57 -11.34 -4.53 3.97
C PRO A 57 -9.87 -4.10 3.82
N THR A 58 -9.61 -3.01 3.09
CA THR A 58 -8.24 -2.50 2.86
C THR A 58 -7.49 -2.24 4.16
N ARG A 59 -8.17 -1.69 5.18
CA ARG A 59 -7.57 -1.41 6.50
C ARG A 59 -7.05 -2.67 7.20
N ASP A 60 -7.75 -3.80 7.10
CA ASP A 60 -7.31 -5.08 7.67
C ASP A 60 -6.17 -5.72 6.88
N TRP A 61 -6.04 -5.36 5.60
CA TRP A 61 -4.99 -5.84 4.71
C TRP A 61 -3.68 -5.03 4.76
N LEU A 62 -3.70 -3.80 5.27
CA LEU A 62 -2.51 -2.94 5.39
C LEU A 62 -1.28 -3.62 6.01
N PRO A 63 -1.38 -4.48 7.05
CA PRO A 63 -0.21 -5.19 7.58
C PRO A 63 0.43 -6.15 6.56
N THR A 64 -0.36 -6.66 5.61
CA THR A 64 0.12 -7.49 4.49
C THR A 64 0.83 -6.63 3.46
N LEU A 65 0.30 -5.43 3.16
CA LEU A 65 0.95 -4.44 2.31
C LEU A 65 2.33 -4.08 2.89
N SER A 66 2.41 -3.70 4.18
CA SER A 66 3.68 -3.37 4.84
C SER A 66 4.73 -4.47 4.68
N LYS A 67 4.37 -5.73 4.98
CA LYS A 67 5.28 -6.87 4.80
C LYS A 67 5.72 -7.08 3.35
N THR A 68 4.84 -6.78 2.41
CA THR A 68 5.16 -6.87 0.99
C THR A 68 6.18 -5.80 0.62
N LEU A 69 6.00 -4.56 1.10
CA LEU A 69 6.97 -3.47 0.90
C LEU A 69 8.34 -3.80 1.51
N GLU A 70 8.36 -4.34 2.73
CA GLU A 70 9.59 -4.85 3.35
C GLU A 70 10.28 -5.92 2.49
N GLY A 71 9.49 -6.86 1.95
CA GLY A 71 9.99 -7.90 1.04
C GLY A 71 10.50 -7.37 -0.30
N LEU A 72 10.01 -6.22 -0.76
CA LEU A 72 10.48 -5.51 -1.96
C LEU A 72 11.74 -4.67 -1.68
N GLY A 73 12.16 -4.55 -0.41
CA GLY A 73 13.35 -3.80 0.00
C GLY A 73 13.07 -2.37 0.46
N PHE A 74 11.82 -2.01 0.71
CA PHE A 74 11.48 -0.74 1.38
C PHE A 74 11.63 -0.92 2.89
N GLU A 75 12.30 0.00 3.56
CA GLU A 75 12.37 0.05 5.01
C GLU A 75 11.31 1.02 5.53
N ALA A 76 10.47 0.58 6.47
CA ALA A 76 9.61 1.51 7.20
C ALA A 76 10.53 2.47 7.95
N SER A 77 10.44 3.76 7.67
CA SER A 77 11.17 4.78 8.44
C SER A 77 10.50 4.87 9.80
N PRO A 78 11.14 4.40 10.89
CA PRO A 78 10.63 4.63 12.22
C PRO A 78 10.99 6.07 12.60
N ASP A 79 10.32 7.06 12.01
CA ASP A 79 10.44 8.45 12.48
C ASP A 79 9.62 8.61 13.76
N ASP A 80 10.06 7.93 14.84
CA ASP A 80 10.18 8.41 16.22
C ASP A 80 10.80 7.31 17.12
N GLU A 81 11.96 6.74 16.75
CA GLU A 81 12.92 6.37 17.80
C GLU A 81 13.65 7.65 18.18
N TRP A 82 13.09 8.39 19.15
CA TRP A 82 13.88 9.33 19.94
C TRP A 82 15.08 8.56 20.50
N ASP A 83 16.21 8.75 19.84
CA ASP A 83 17.53 8.41 20.34
C ASP A 83 17.72 9.06 21.72
N SER A 84 17.87 8.20 22.73
CA SER A 84 18.48 8.43 24.05
C SER A 84 17.63 8.86 25.26
#